data_AF-A0A7S4T5M5-F1
#
_entry.id   AF-A0A7S4T5M5-F1
#
_cell.length_a   1.000
_cell.length_b   1.000
_cell.length_c   1.000
_cell.angle_alpha   90.00
_cell.angle_beta   90.00
_cell.angle_gamma   90.00
#
_symmetry.space_group_name_H-M   'P 1'
#
loop_
_entity.id
_entity.type
_entity.pdbx_description
1 polymer ?
#
loop_
_entity_poly.entity_id
_entity_poly.type
_entity_poly.pdbx_seq_one_letter_code
_entity_poly.pdbx_strand_id
1 'polypeptide(L)'
;DDLGLGNNDEPGPPPVNGKASKATGNAGARIACGAIKLAGGAYPIKAICTVGPEGKPCGGGAEAAPGCTGVVCFEQIDPDTCKISYEIKGLTPGKHGFHVHEKADFSNGCNSAGPHYNPFKKTH
;
A
#
# COMPACT_ATOMS: atom_id res chain seq x y z
N ASP A 1 -5.27 7.04 10.24
CA ASP A 1 -4.62 5.82 9.74
C ASP A 1 -5.14 4.67 10.57
N ASP A 2 -6.38 4.29 10.27
CA ASP A 2 -7.11 3.30 11.06
C ASP A 2 -6.64 1.89 10.69
N LEU A 3 -5.44 1.56 11.18
CA LEU A 3 -4.67 0.37 10.83
C LEU A 3 -4.55 -0.50 12.07
N GLY A 4 -5.58 -1.30 12.33
CA GLY A 4 -5.62 -2.25 13.44
C GLY A 4 -6.18 -3.60 13.01
N LEU A 5 -5.49 -4.70 13.34
CA LEU A 5 -6.22 -5.83 13.95
C LEU A 5 -6.15 -5.78 15.48
N GLY A 6 -5.47 -4.80 16.06
CA GLY A 6 -5.15 -4.78 17.49
C GLY A 6 -6.37 -5.04 18.36
N ASN A 7 -6.26 -6.01 19.26
CA ASN A 7 -7.15 -6.18 20.41
C ASN A 7 -7.10 -4.98 21.40
N ASN A 8 -6.43 -3.88 21.03
CA ASN A 8 -6.25 -2.62 21.76
C ASN A 8 -5.29 -2.65 22.96
N ASP A 9 -4.40 -3.65 23.08
CA ASP A 9 -3.60 -3.81 24.31
C ASP A 9 -2.28 -3.01 24.37
N GLU A 10 -1.80 -2.40 23.28
CA GLU A 10 -0.52 -1.68 23.29
C GLU A 10 -0.64 -0.21 22.84
N PRO A 11 -0.23 0.77 23.67
CA PRO A 11 -0.20 2.19 23.29
C PRO A 11 0.82 2.45 22.17
N GLY A 12 0.42 3.18 21.12
CA GLY A 12 1.33 3.63 20.07
C GLY A 12 2.36 4.66 20.56
N PRO A 13 3.43 4.94 19.79
CA PRO A 13 4.40 5.98 20.12
C PRO A 13 3.74 7.37 20.22
N PRO A 14 4.38 8.34 20.91
CA PRO A 14 3.88 9.70 21.04
C PRO A 14 3.60 10.35 19.67
N PRO A 15 2.50 11.10 19.52
CA PRO A 15 2.15 11.74 18.25
C PRO A 15 3.25 12.71 17.78
N VAL A 16 3.61 12.61 16.50
CA VAL A 16 4.46 13.59 15.81
C VAL A 16 3.53 14.45 14.94
N ASN A 17 3.58 15.78 15.10
CA ASN A 17 2.70 16.72 14.38
C ASN A 17 1.20 16.42 14.52
N GLY A 18 0.76 15.98 15.71
CA GLY A 18 -0.64 15.66 16.00
C GLY A 18 -1.14 14.38 15.31
N LYS A 19 -0.24 13.57 14.75
CA LYS A 19 -0.55 12.29 14.12
C LYS A 19 0.23 11.19 14.84
N ALA A 20 -0.46 10.19 15.37
CA ALA A 20 0.13 8.99 15.96
C ALA A 20 -0.25 7.78 15.10
N SER A 21 0.72 6.95 14.78
CA SER A 21 0.49 5.65 14.14
C SER A 21 0.42 4.56 15.22
N LYS A 22 -0.45 3.55 15.05
CA LYS A 22 -0.71 2.49 16.04
C LYS A 22 -0.09 1.15 15.64
N ALA A 23 0.33 0.42 16.68
CA ALA A 23 1.37 -0.61 16.67
C ALA A 23 1.30 -1.76 15.65
N THR A 24 0.12 -2.24 15.27
CA THR A 24 -0.03 -3.28 14.24
C THR A 24 -1.40 -3.15 13.57
N GLY A 25 -1.43 -3.21 12.23
CA GLY A 25 -2.66 -3.03 11.47
C GLY A 25 -2.82 -4.00 10.33
N ASN A 26 -3.96 -4.70 10.27
CA ASN A 26 -4.44 -5.13 8.97
C ASN A 26 -5.07 -3.92 8.30
N ALA A 27 -4.55 -3.58 7.13
CA ALA A 27 -5.36 -2.96 6.11
C ALA A 27 -6.68 -3.75 5.99
N GLY A 28 -7.81 -3.07 5.79
CA GLY A 28 -9.05 -3.75 5.39
C GLY A 28 -8.84 -4.64 4.15
N ALA A 29 -9.90 -5.32 3.69
CA ALA A 29 -9.80 -6.21 2.53
C ALA A 29 -9.02 -5.55 1.38
N ARG A 30 -7.94 -6.20 0.92
CA ARG A 30 -7.13 -5.71 -0.20
C ARG A 30 -8.02 -5.70 -1.44
N ILE A 31 -8.06 -4.58 -2.18
CA ILE A 31 -8.96 -4.43 -3.33
C ILE A 31 -8.19 -4.54 -4.65
N ALA A 32 -6.94 -4.05 -4.68
CA ALA A 32 -6.03 -4.17 -5.80
C ALA A 32 -4.58 -4.11 -5.31
N CYS A 33 -3.66 -4.63 -6.13
CA CYS A 33 -2.23 -4.55 -5.86
C CYS A 33 -1.46 -4.30 -7.16
N GLY A 34 -0.16 -4.05 -7.04
CA GLY A 34 0.72 -3.81 -8.16
C GLY A 34 2.17 -3.89 -7.72
N ALA A 35 3.07 -4.09 -8.68
CA ALA A 35 4.50 -4.10 -8.43
C ALA A 35 5.09 -2.71 -8.67
N ILE A 36 5.82 -2.19 -7.68
CA ILE A 36 6.61 -0.96 -7.83
C ILE A 36 7.86 -1.30 -8.65
N LYS A 37 7.99 -0.68 -9.83
CA LYS A 37 9.11 -0.90 -10.76
C LYS A 37 9.88 0.40 -10.98
N LEU A 38 11.21 0.35 -10.88
CA LEU A 38 12.08 1.48 -11.20
C LEU A 38 11.94 1.87 -12.66
N ALA A 39 11.87 3.18 -12.91
CA ALA A 39 11.75 3.80 -14.22
C ALA A 39 12.96 4.69 -14.58
N GLY A 40 13.96 4.81 -13.69
CA GLY A 40 15.19 5.59 -13.92
C GLY A 40 16.24 5.39 -12.81
N GLY A 41 17.50 5.74 -13.08
CA GLY A 41 18.64 5.49 -12.18
C GLY A 41 19.37 6.73 -11.66
N ALA A 42 18.88 7.94 -11.98
CA ALA A 42 19.44 9.19 -11.49
C ALA A 42 18.31 10.10 -10.98
N TYR A 43 18.65 11.03 -10.09
CA TYR A 43 17.65 11.93 -9.49
C TYR A 43 16.96 12.81 -10.55
N PRO A 44 15.63 13.01 -10.44
CA PRO A 44 14.74 12.32 -9.50
C PRO A 44 14.56 10.83 -9.86
N ILE A 45 14.73 9.93 -8.89
CA ILE A 45 14.54 8.48 -9.11
C ILE A 45 13.05 8.22 -9.19
N LYS A 46 12.59 7.64 -10.29
CA LYS A 46 11.17 7.36 -10.54
C LYS A 46 10.88 5.88 -10.42
N ALA A 47 9.73 5.56 -9.84
CA ALA A 47 9.17 4.22 -9.89
C ALA A 47 7.67 4.31 -10.17
N ILE A 48 7.15 3.33 -10.91
CA ILE A 48 5.74 3.28 -11.31
C ILE A 48 5.16 1.96 -10.82
N CYS A 49 3.94 2.03 -10.29
CA CYS A 49 3.13 0.89 -9.90
C CYS A 49 1.77 0.98 -10.60
N THR A 50 1.52 0.06 -11.53
CA THR A 50 0.18 -0.14 -12.07
C THR A 50 -0.61 -0.98 -11.07
N VAL A 51 -1.71 -0.44 -10.57
CA VAL A 51 -2.58 -1.08 -9.59
C VAL A 51 -3.75 -1.72 -10.34
N GLY A 52 -4.02 -2.98 -10.04
CA GLY A 52 -5.15 -3.68 -10.61
C GLY A 52 -5.40 -5.04 -9.96
N PRO A 53 -6.33 -5.81 -10.53
CA PRO A 53 -6.60 -7.18 -10.12
C PRO A 53 -5.50 -8.15 -10.55
N GLU A 54 -4.59 -7.77 -11.48
CA GLU A 54 -3.48 -8.61 -11.99
C GLU A 54 -3.92 -10.05 -12.34
N GLY A 55 -5.16 -10.20 -12.85
CA GLY A 55 -5.75 -11.50 -13.19
C GLY A 55 -6.16 -12.40 -12.02
N LYS A 56 -5.95 -11.98 -10.77
CA LYS A 56 -6.41 -12.68 -9.56
C LYS A 56 -6.97 -11.69 -8.53
N PRO A 57 -8.30 -11.59 -8.36
CA PRO A 57 -8.87 -10.73 -7.33
C PRO A 57 -8.34 -11.12 -5.95
N CYS A 58 -8.04 -10.12 -5.11
CA CYS A 58 -7.33 -10.30 -3.85
C CYS A 58 -7.99 -11.28 -2.85
N GLY A 59 -9.25 -11.68 -3.05
CA GLY A 59 -9.98 -12.63 -2.20
C GLY A 59 -10.18 -14.04 -2.81
N GLY A 60 -9.69 -14.30 -4.03
CA GLY A 60 -10.11 -15.46 -4.81
C GLY A 60 -11.55 -15.31 -5.33
N GLY A 61 -11.83 -15.84 -6.53
CA GLY A 61 -13.13 -15.70 -7.20
C GLY A 61 -13.05 -14.91 -8.51
N ALA A 62 -14.21 -14.61 -9.10
CA ALA A 62 -14.30 -13.76 -10.29
C ALA A 62 -14.24 -12.27 -9.90
N GLU A 63 -13.66 -11.44 -10.75
CA GLU A 63 -13.57 -10.00 -10.52
C GLU A 63 -14.97 -9.36 -10.52
N ALA A 64 -15.31 -8.61 -9.46
CA ALA A 64 -16.52 -7.80 -9.42
C ALA A 64 -16.26 -6.47 -10.12
N ALA A 65 -16.97 -6.20 -11.22
CA ALA A 65 -16.84 -4.95 -11.95
C ALA A 65 -17.60 -3.79 -11.28
N PRO A 66 -17.11 -2.53 -11.37
CA PRO A 66 -15.80 -2.15 -11.90
C PRO A 66 -14.71 -2.35 -10.84
N GLY A 67 -13.68 -3.15 -11.14
CA GLY A 67 -12.55 -3.39 -10.24
C GLY A 67 -11.70 -2.13 -10.01
N CYS A 68 -11.01 -2.08 -8.86
CA CYS A 68 -10.09 -0.99 -8.54
C CYS A 68 -8.86 -1.06 -9.48
N THR A 69 -8.62 -0.01 -10.25
CA THR A 69 -7.49 0.10 -11.17
C THR A 69 -6.85 1.48 -11.10
N GLY A 70 -5.57 1.57 -11.43
CA GLY A 70 -4.89 2.86 -11.42
C GLY A 70 -3.39 2.81 -11.66
N VAL A 71 -2.77 3.96 -11.55
CA VAL A 71 -1.31 4.12 -11.61
C VAL A 71 -0.87 4.96 -10.42
N VAL A 72 0.17 4.50 -9.74
CA VAL A 72 0.87 5.23 -8.68
C VAL A 72 2.29 5.51 -9.15
N CYS A 73 2.71 6.76 -9.08
CA CYS A 73 4.05 7.21 -9.39
C CYS A 73 4.75 7.64 -8.11
N PHE A 74 5.96 7.11 -7.91
CA PHE A 74 6.87 7.47 -6.85
C PHE A 74 8.02 8.25 -7.48
N GLU A 75 8.31 9.42 -6.94
CA GLU A 75 9.40 10.27 -7.38
C GLU A 75 10.24 10.63 -6.15
N GLN A 76 11.38 9.98 -6.00
CA GLN A 76 12.36 10.33 -4.98
C GLN A 76 13.13 11.56 -5.47
N ILE A 77 12.90 12.70 -4.84
CA ILE A 77 13.45 13.99 -5.25
C ILE A 77 14.81 14.27 -4.59
N ASP A 78 15.04 13.69 -3.42
CA ASP A 78 16.30 13.71 -2.65
C ASP A 78 16.36 12.45 -1.76
N PRO A 79 17.47 12.16 -1.04
CA PRO A 79 17.62 10.94 -0.25
C PRO A 79 16.51 10.67 0.77
N ASP A 80 15.84 11.71 1.29
CA ASP A 80 14.89 11.60 2.39
C ASP A 80 13.45 11.86 1.96
N THR A 81 13.22 12.34 0.73
CA THR A 81 11.90 12.79 0.27
C THR A 81 11.42 12.02 -0.96
N CYS A 82 10.26 11.37 -0.81
CA CYS A 82 9.53 10.75 -1.90
C CYS A 82 8.18 11.45 -2.11
N LYS A 83 7.97 11.98 -3.31
CA LYS A 83 6.68 12.48 -3.77
C LYS A 83 5.90 11.32 -4.38
N ILE A 84 4.64 11.20 -3.96
CA ILE A 84 3.72 10.18 -4.49
C ILE A 84 2.57 10.89 -5.20
N SER A 85 2.31 10.52 -6.45
CA SER A 85 1.12 10.91 -7.19
C SER A 85 0.39 9.67 -7.69
N TYR A 86 -0.93 9.76 -7.85
CA TYR A 86 -1.74 8.62 -8.25
C TYR A 86 -2.98 9.04 -9.03
N GLU A 87 -3.44 8.16 -9.91
CA GLU A 87 -4.77 8.18 -10.50
C GLU A 87 -5.39 6.79 -10.26
N ILE A 88 -6.47 6.74 -9.47
CA ILE A 88 -7.14 5.49 -9.09
C ILE A 88 -8.64 5.62 -9.40
N LYS A 89 -9.22 4.56 -9.95
CA LYS A 89 -10.63 4.46 -10.36
C LYS A 89 -11.25 3.19 -9.78
N GLY A 90 -12.58 3.13 -9.75
CA GLY A 90 -13.33 1.94 -9.31
C GLY A 90 -13.41 1.75 -7.79
N LEU A 91 -12.97 2.74 -7.00
CA LEU A 91 -13.16 2.74 -5.55
C LEU A 91 -14.61 3.10 -5.20
N THR A 92 -15.19 2.39 -4.24
CA THR A 92 -16.46 2.78 -3.63
C THR A 92 -16.31 4.09 -2.84
N PRO A 93 -17.38 4.87 -2.62
CA PRO A 93 -17.31 6.05 -1.76
C PRO A 93 -16.84 5.68 -0.34
N GLY A 94 -15.85 6.40 0.19
CA GLY A 94 -15.32 6.16 1.52
C GLY A 94 -13.84 6.47 1.66
N LYS A 95 -13.30 6.19 2.85
CA LYS A 95 -11.86 6.27 3.10
C LYS A 95 -11.18 5.00 2.62
N HIS A 96 -10.10 5.15 1.88
CA HIS A 96 -9.26 4.04 1.41
C HIS A 96 -7.81 4.27 1.86
N GLY A 97 -7.12 3.19 2.19
CA GLY A 97 -5.70 3.20 2.53
C GLY A 97 -4.85 2.64 1.39
N PHE A 98 -3.62 3.12 1.26
CA PHE A 98 -2.60 2.54 0.40
C PHE A 98 -1.41 2.10 1.25
N HIS A 99 -0.84 0.93 0.93
CA HIS A 99 0.26 0.33 1.69
C HIS A 99 1.32 -0.21 0.73
N VAL A 100 2.57 -0.16 1.15
CA VAL A 100 3.67 -0.88 0.50
C VAL A 100 3.86 -2.18 1.26
N HIS A 101 3.90 -3.29 0.54
CA HIS A 101 4.10 -4.62 1.09
C HIS A 101 5.51 -5.14 0.81
N GLU A 102 5.96 -6.10 1.61
CA GLU A 102 7.33 -6.62 1.52
C GLU A 102 7.67 -7.31 0.20
N LYS A 103 6.66 -7.85 -0.51
CA LYS A 103 6.86 -8.65 -1.73
C LYS A 103 5.91 -8.21 -2.84
N ALA A 104 6.42 -8.24 -4.06
CA ALA A 104 5.61 -8.25 -5.29
C ALA A 104 5.24 -9.70 -5.66
N ASP A 105 4.63 -10.42 -4.72
CA ASP A 105 4.13 -11.79 -4.94
C ASP A 105 2.60 -11.77 -5.05
N PHE A 106 2.10 -12.13 -6.23
CA PHE A 106 0.68 -12.16 -6.57
C PHE A 106 0.16 -13.59 -6.80
N SER A 107 0.91 -14.61 -6.38
CA SER A 107 0.56 -16.03 -6.54
C SER A 107 -0.83 -16.37 -5.99
N ASN A 108 -1.24 -15.74 -4.88
CA ASN A 108 -2.59 -15.79 -4.32
C ASN A 108 -3.24 -14.39 -4.30
N GLY A 109 -3.14 -13.68 -5.42
CA GLY A 109 -3.53 -12.28 -5.51
C GLY A 109 -2.78 -11.42 -4.50
N CYS A 110 -3.43 -10.36 -4.02
CA CYS A 110 -2.81 -9.38 -3.13
C CYS A 110 -2.40 -9.97 -1.77
N ASN A 111 -2.94 -11.11 -1.35
CA ASN A 111 -2.65 -11.73 -0.05
C ASN A 111 -1.21 -12.25 0.05
N SER A 112 -0.64 -12.73 -1.05
CA SER A 112 0.74 -13.25 -1.07
C SER A 112 1.81 -12.16 -0.96
N ALA A 113 1.44 -10.87 -1.09
CA ALA A 113 2.38 -9.76 -0.97
C ALA A 113 2.99 -9.63 0.45
N GLY A 114 2.44 -10.34 1.44
CA GLY A 114 2.98 -10.40 2.80
C GLY A 114 2.52 -9.22 3.69
N PRO A 115 3.19 -8.98 4.83
CA PRO A 115 2.97 -7.82 5.70
C PRO A 115 3.38 -6.50 5.03
N HIS A 116 3.14 -5.38 5.73
CA HIS A 116 3.64 -4.07 5.32
C HIS A 116 5.18 -4.08 5.27
N TYR A 117 5.74 -3.41 4.28
CA TYR A 117 7.18 -3.22 4.18
C TYR A 117 7.68 -2.41 5.38
N ASN A 118 8.53 -3.03 6.20
CA ASN A 118 9.00 -2.46 7.45
C ASN A 118 10.51 -2.75 7.64
N PRO A 119 11.38 -2.09 6.86
CA PRO A 119 12.81 -2.39 6.84
C PRO A 119 13.49 -2.11 8.19
N PHE A 120 12.93 -1.21 8.98
CA PHE A 120 13.47 -0.81 10.29
C PHE A 120 12.81 -1.57 11.46
N LYS A 121 11.93 -2.54 11.17
CA LYS A 121 11.21 -3.34 12.16
C LYS A 121 10.58 -2.49 13.25
N LYS A 122 9.99 -1.36 12.86
CA LYS A 122 9.30 -0.45 13.76
C LYS A 122 7.86 -0.89 13.96
N THR A 123 7.37 -0.66 15.15
CA THR A 123 5.95 -0.73 15.47
C THR A 123 5.20 0.21 14.51
N HIS A 124 4.15 -0.29 13.84
CA HIS A 124 3.47 0.47 12.79
C HIS A 124 2.84 1.74 13.36
#